data_AF-W6AP33-F1
#
_entry.id   AF-W6AP33-F1
#
_cell.length_a   1.000
_cell.length_b   1.000
_cell.length_c   1.000
_cell.angle_alpha   90.00
_cell.angle_beta   90.00
_cell.angle_gamma   90.00
#
_symmetry.space_group_name_H-M   'P 1'
#
loop_
_entity.id
_entity.type
_entity.pdbx_description
1 polymer ?
#
loop_
_entity_poly.entity_id
_entity_poly.type
_entity_poly.pdbx_seq_one_letter_code
_entity_poly.pdbx_strand_id
1 'polypeptide(L)' 'LYRKERHQIVKGKRPGITNNEISQVLGRCWNAETPDVRRYYKKKADEIKEEHKRLY' A
#
# COMPACT_ATOMS: atom_id res chain seq x y z
N LEU A 1 -2.79 4.79 -0.20
CA LEU A 1 -3.62 3.75 0.45
C LEU A 1 -2.77 2.62 1.03
N TYR A 2 -2.19 1.76 0.19
CA TYR A 2 -1.53 0.51 0.62
C TYR A 2 -0.43 0.64 1.70
N ARG A 3 0.48 1.60 1.52
CA ARG A 3 1.60 1.80 2.46
C ARG A 3 1.10 2.23 3.84
N LYS A 4 0.07 3.07 3.91
CA LYS A 4 -0.41 3.65 5.17
C LYS A 4 -1.14 2.60 6.02
N GLU A 5 -2.04 1.82 5.40
CA GLU A 5 -2.73 0.70 6.07
C GLU A 5 -1.73 -0.36 6.55
N ARG A 6 -0.85 -0.85 5.67
CA ARG A 6 0.08 -1.92 6.06
C ARG A 6 1.16 -1.44 7.03
N HIS A 7 1.58 -0.18 6.97
CA HIS A 7 2.52 0.38 7.95
C HIS A 7 1.96 0.33 9.36
N GLN A 8 0.69 0.68 9.54
CA GLN A 8 0.00 0.58 10.83
C GLN A 8 -0.10 -0.88 11.33
N ILE A 9 -0.45 -1.82 10.44
CA ILE A 9 -0.53 -3.25 10.76
C ILE A 9 0.84 -3.81 11.16
N VAL A 10 1.89 -3.48 10.41
CA VAL A 10 3.26 -3.96 10.66
C VAL A 10 3.80 -3.37 11.96
N LYS A 11 3.55 -2.08 12.22
CA LYS A 11 3.91 -1.42 13.48
C LYS A 11 3.18 -2.02 14.68
N GLY A 12 1.92 -2.42 14.51
CA GLY A 12 1.14 -3.12 15.54
C GLY A 12 1.62 -4.54 15.80
N LYS A 13 2.00 -5.29 14.75
CA LYS A 13 2.55 -6.65 14.88
C LYS A 13 3.99 -6.70 15.39
N ARG A 14 4.79 -5.65 15.13
CA ARG A 14 6.18 -5.53 15.57
C ARG A 14 6.44 -4.14 16.15
N PRO A 15 6.09 -3.91 17.43
CA PRO A 15 6.45 -2.68 18.12
C PRO A 15 7.98 -2.63 18.27
N GLY A 16 8.65 -1.87 17.40
CA GLY A 16 10.12 -1.77 17.35
C GLY A 16 10.70 -1.81 15.93
N ILE A 17 9.89 -2.15 14.92
CA ILE A 17 10.33 -2.09 13.53
C ILE A 17 10.51 -0.64 13.08
N THR A 18 11.65 -0.36 12.44
CA THR A 18 11.99 0.98 12.00
C THR A 18 11.21 1.36 10.75
N ASN A 19 10.87 2.65 10.57
CA ASN A 19 10.20 3.14 9.35
C ASN A 19 10.92 2.72 8.05
N ASN A 20 12.25 2.62 8.12
CA ASN A 20 13.07 2.18 7.00
C ASN A 20 12.86 0.71 6.66
N GLU A 21 12.82 -0.16 7.68
CA GLU A 21 12.51 -1.59 7.50
C GLU A 21 11.09 -1.79 7.00
N ILE A 22 10.11 -1.03 7.52
CA ILE A 22 8.74 -1.12 7.02
C ILE A 22 8.70 -0.76 5.53
N SER A 23 9.45 0.26 5.10
CA SER A 23 9.51 0.64 3.69
C SER A 23 10.13 -0.45 2.82
N GLN A 24 11.20 -1.09 3.29
CA GLN A 24 11.82 -2.22 2.59
C GLN A 24 10.89 -3.45 2.53
N VAL A 25 10.27 -3.80 3.65
CA VAL A 25 9.34 -4.93 3.74
C VAL A 25 8.13 -4.69 2.84
N LEU A 26 7.55 -3.49 2.86
CA LEU A 26 6.42 -3.16 1.98
C LEU A 26 6.80 -3.17 0.51
N GLY A 27 8.01 -2.72 0.14
CA GLY A 27 8.52 -2.82 -1.22
C GLY A 27 8.69 -4.27 -1.68
N ARG A 28 9.26 -5.13 -0.82
CA ARG A 28 9.39 -6.57 -1.09
C ARG A 28 8.04 -7.27 -1.15
N CYS A 29 7.15 -7.01 -0.18
CA CYS A 29 5.79 -7.53 -0.16
C CYS A 29 5.04 -7.13 -1.42
N TRP A 30 5.13 -5.87 -1.86
CA TRP A 30 4.49 -5.43 -3.11
C TRP A 30 5.01 -6.17 -4.34
N ASN A 31 6.31 -6.45 -4.39
CA ASN A 31 6.93 -7.15 -5.50
C ASN A 31 6.58 -8.65 -5.50
N ALA A 32 6.52 -9.26 -4.31
CA ALA A 32 6.10 -10.64 -4.09
C ALA A 32 4.57 -10.82 -4.11
N GLU A 33 3.80 -9.74 -4.01
CA GLU A 33 2.34 -9.79 -4.00
C GLU A 33 1.82 -10.24 -5.37
N THR A 34 0.75 -11.02 -5.33
CA THR A 34 0.07 -11.57 -6.50
C THR A 34 -0.39 -10.46 -7.44
N PRO A 35 -0.35 -10.71 -8.77
CA PRO A 35 -0.85 -9.76 -9.77
C PRO A 35 -2.30 -9.32 -9.52
N ASP A 36 -3.14 -10.17 -8.92
CA ASP A 36 -4.51 -9.84 -8.51
C ASP A 36 -4.59 -8.65 -7.56
N VAL A 37 -3.77 -8.64 -6.50
CA VAL A 37 -3.73 -7.54 -5.52
C VAL A 37 -3.22 -6.27 -6.20
N ARG A 38 -2.20 -6.40 -7.06
CA ARG A 38 -1.67 -5.29 -7.86
C ARG A 38 -2.76 -4.68 -8.75
N ARG A 39 -3.58 -5.53 -9.38
CA ARG A 39 -4.69 -5.11 -10.24
C ARG A 39 -5.82 -4.45 -9.45
N TYR A 40 -6.14 -4.99 -8.26
CA TYR A 40 -7.12 -4.39 -7.36
C TYR A 40 -6.73 -2.98 -6.92
N TYR A 41 -5.48 -2.80 -6.45
CA TYR A 41 -4.99 -1.47 -6.06
C TYR A 41 -4.82 -0.53 -7.24
N LYS A 42 -4.46 -1.03 -8.42
CA LYS A 42 -4.40 -0.23 -9.65
C LYS A 42 -5.79 0.26 -10.06
N LYS A 43 -6.81 -0.61 -10.01
CA LYS A 43 -8.20 -0.23 -10.28
C LYS A 43 -8.70 0.83 -9.29
N LYS A 44 -8.49 0.61 -7.98
CA LYS A 44 -8.82 1.62 -6.96
C LYS A 44 -8.09 2.94 -7.17
N ALA A 45 -6.83 2.91 -7.58
CA ALA A 45 -6.07 4.13 -7.86
C ALA A 45 -6.64 4.87 -9.07
N ASP A 46 -7.06 4.15 -10.11
CA ASP A 46 -7.71 4.71 -11.30
C ASP A 46 -9.06 5.33 -10.94
N GLU A 47 -9.90 4.63 -10.16
CA GLU A 47 -11.19 5.14 -9.67
C GLU A 47 -11.02 6.42 -8.85
N ILE A 48 -10.06 6.44 -7.91
CA ILE A 48 -9.77 7.65 -7.11
C ILE A 48 -9.26 8.78 -8.02
N LYS A 49 -8.46 8.47 -9.05
CA LYS A 49 -7.92 9.47 -9.96
C LYS A 49 -9.01 10.06 -10.85
N GLU A 50 -9.92 9.24 -11.34
CA GLU A 50 -11.12 9.68 -12.07
C GLU A 50 -12.04 10.53 -11.17
N GLU A 51 -12.31 10.07 -9.95
CA GLU A 51 -13.15 10.81 -8.99
C GLU A 51 -12.52 12.16 -8.63
N HIS A 52 -11.22 12.19 -8.36
CA HIS A 52 -10.49 13.42 -8.11
C HIS A 52 -10.47 14.36 -9.33
N LYS A 53 -10.38 13.83 -10.55
CA LYS A 53 -10.48 14.60 -11.80
C LYS A 53 -11.91 15.08 -12.09
N ARG A 54 -12.91 14.44 -11.51
CA ARG A 54 -14.31 14.88 -11.59
C ARG A 54 -14.61 16.00 -10.60
N LEU A 55 -13.92 16.01 -9.47
CA LEU A 55 -14.07 16.97 -8.38
C LEU A 55 -13.25 18.25 -8.56
N TYR A 56 -12.18 18.23 -9.37
CA TYR A 56 -11.30 19.37 -9.68
C TYR A 56 -11.19 19.59 -11.18
#